data_AF-A0A4R0YDV1-F1
#
_entry.id   AF-A0A4R0YDV1-F1
#
_cell.length_a   1.000
_cell.length_b   1.000
_cell.length_c   1.000
_cell.angle_alpha   90.00
_cell.angle_beta   90.00
_cell.angle_gamma   90.00
#
_symmetry.space_group_name_H-M   'P 1'
#
loop_
_entity.id
_entity.type
_entity.pdbx_description
1 polymer ?
#
loop_
_entity_poly.entity_id
_entity_poly.type
_entity_poly.pdbx_seq_one_letter_code
_entity_poly.pdbx_strand_id
1 'polypeptide(L)' 'MWNEPYLETCCRSALHRLTLVRGHGRPAGLADEPCLRRLGEMGFARQRADGRFEITAAGRGRHASEILKRPAA' A
#
# COMPACT_ATOMS: atom_id res chain seq x y z
N MET A 1 3.86 -20.46 0.81
CA MET A 1 4.79 -20.09 -0.30
C MET A 1 4.02 -19.15 -1.22
N TRP A 2 4.13 -17.83 -1.03
CA TRP A 2 3.44 -16.84 -1.87
C TRP A 2 4.31 -16.56 -3.10
N ASN A 3 4.01 -17.29 -4.18
CA ASN A 3 4.45 -16.94 -5.51
C ASN A 3 3.29 -16.24 -6.19
N GLU A 4 3.18 -14.91 -6.12
CA GLU A 4 2.24 -14.23 -6.99
C GLU A 4 2.77 -12.85 -7.42
N PRO A 5 2.96 -12.63 -8.74
CA PRO A 5 3.29 -11.31 -9.28
C PRO A 5 2.17 -10.27 -9.08
N TYR A 6 1.02 -10.70 -8.55
CA TYR A 6 -0.20 -9.91 -8.41
C TYR A 6 -0.52 -9.55 -6.96
N LEU A 7 -0.95 -8.30 -6.77
CA LEU A 7 -1.64 -7.88 -5.56
C LEU A 7 -3.12 -8.27 -5.65
N GLU A 8 -3.61 -8.95 -4.61
CA GLU A 8 -5.05 -9.17 -4.43
C GLU A 8 -5.83 -7.84 -4.53
N THR A 9 -7.08 -7.89 -5.01
CA THR A 9 -7.93 -6.71 -5.20
C THR A 9 -8.07 -5.86 -3.93
N CYS A 10 -8.10 -6.50 -2.75
CA CYS A 10 -8.16 -5.82 -1.46
C CYS A 10 -6.87 -5.02 -1.17
N CYS A 11 -5.70 -5.59 -1.45
CA CYS A 11 -4.40 -4.95 -1.28
C CYS A 11 -4.20 -3.81 -2.29
N ARG A 12 -4.68 -3.95 -3.54
CA ARG A 12 -4.70 -2.85 -4.52
C ARG A 12 -5.54 -1.67 -4.02
N SER A 13 -6.72 -1.95 -3.46
CA SER A 13 -7.58 -0.91 -2.88
C SER A 13 -6.93 -0.22 -1.68
N ALA A 14 -6.28 -0.97 -0.79
CA ALA A 14 -5.56 -0.42 0.35
C ALA A 14 -4.37 0.46 -0.10
N LEU A 15 -3.60 -0.01 -1.08
CA LEU A 15 -2.49 0.75 -1.68
C LEU A 15 -2.97 2.05 -2.33
N HIS A 16 -4.10 2.02 -3.05
CA HIS A 16 -4.72 3.22 -3.60
C HIS A 16 -5.09 4.21 -2.48
N ARG A 17 -5.73 3.75 -1.41
CA ARG A 17 -6.11 4.61 -0.27
C ARG A 17 -4.91 5.25 0.41
N LEU A 18 -3.77 4.57 0.50
CA LEU A 18 -2.53 5.17 1.04
C LEU A 18 -2.03 6.35 0.20
N THR A 19 -2.29 6.36 -1.11
CA THR A 19 -1.98 7.56 -1.91
C THR A 19 -2.87 8.73 -1.52
N LEU A 20 -4.17 8.51 -1.26
CA LEU A 20 -5.15 9.58 -1.00
C LEU A 20 -4.90 10.31 0.33
N VAL A 21 -4.44 9.61 1.36
CA VAL A 21 -4.24 10.18 2.71
C VAL A 21 -3.02 11.11 2.84
N ARG A 22 -2.11 11.11 1.85
CA ARG A 22 -0.88 11.93 1.84
C ARG A 22 -0.14 11.87 3.20
N GLY A 23 0.37 13.00 3.68
CA GLY A 23 1.13 13.09 4.94
C GLY A 23 0.31 12.86 6.22
N HIS A 24 -1.03 12.83 6.14
CA HIS A 24 -1.85 12.49 7.30
C HIS A 24 -1.73 11.02 7.68
N GLY A 25 -1.41 10.13 6.72
CA GLY A 25 -1.38 8.69 6.94
C GLY A 25 -2.76 8.08 7.18
N ARG A 26 -2.85 6.76 7.01
CA ARG A 26 -4.07 5.98 7.22
C ARG A 26 -4.08 5.40 8.63
N PRO A 27 -5.11 5.61 9.45
CA PRO A 27 -5.11 5.11 10.82
C PRO A 27 -5.16 3.57 10.88
N ALA A 28 -4.57 3.02 11.93
CA ALA A 28 -4.77 1.63 12.33
C ALA A 28 -6.21 1.39 12.82
N GLY A 29 -6.59 0.12 12.97
CA GLY A 29 -7.92 -0.33 13.42
C GLY A 29 -9.01 -0.31 12.35
N LEU A 30 -8.69 0.11 11.12
CA LEU A 30 -9.63 0.05 10.00
C LEU A 30 -9.71 -1.35 9.41
N ALA A 31 -10.82 -1.67 8.75
CA ALA A 31 -11.07 -2.99 8.14
C ALA A 31 -9.98 -3.44 7.15
N ASP A 32 -9.21 -2.51 6.58
CA ASP A 32 -8.11 -2.81 5.66
C ASP A 32 -6.74 -2.87 6.33
N GLU A 33 -6.63 -2.76 7.66
CA GLU A 33 -5.36 -2.93 8.38
C GLU A 33 -4.64 -4.24 8.01
N PRO A 34 -5.30 -5.42 7.92
CA PRO A 34 -4.61 -6.63 7.50
C PRO A 34 -3.93 -6.49 6.13
N CYS A 35 -4.55 -5.76 5.20
CA CYS A 35 -3.95 -5.47 3.90
C CYS A 35 -2.77 -4.49 4.03
N LEU A 36 -2.88 -3.48 4.89
CA LEU A 36 -1.79 -2.52 5.15
C LEU A 36 -0.56 -3.19 5.76
N ARG A 37 -0.77 -4.17 6.65
CA ARG A 37 0.31 -4.98 7.24
C ARG A 37 0.99 -5.87 6.20
N ARG A 38 0.22 -6.58 5.37
CA ARG A 38 0.77 -7.36 4.23
C ARG A 38 1.57 -6.46 3.28
N LEU A 39 1.03 -5.30 2.92
CA LEU A 39 1.76 -4.31 2.12
C LEU A 39 3.05 -3.84 2.80
N GLY A 40 3.05 -3.78 4.14
CA GLY A 40 4.24 -3.49 4.94
C GLY A 40 5.30 -4.58 4.87
N GLU A 41 4.90 -5.85 4.96
CA GLU A 41 5.78 -7.02 4.77
C GLU A 41 6.40 -7.04 3.36
N MET A 42 5.69 -6.51 2.36
CA MET A 42 6.18 -6.35 0.98
C MET A 42 6.98 -5.06 0.75
N GLY A 43 7.12 -4.19 1.75
CA GLY A 43 7.84 -2.91 1.65
C GLY A 43 7.09 -1.81 0.89
N PHE A 44 5.80 -1.97 0.59
CA PHE A 44 4.97 -0.98 -0.11
C PHE A 44 4.29 0.02 0.84
N ALA A 45 4.13 -0.35 2.10
CA ALA A 45 3.61 0.52 3.15
C ALA A 45 4.56 0.50 4.36
N ARG A 46 4.43 1.48 5.25
CA ARG A 46 5.10 1.47 6.54
C ARG A 46 4.18 2.03 7.62
N GLN A 47 4.22 1.43 8.81
CA GLN A 47 3.62 2.03 10.00
C GLN A 47 4.59 3.04 10.62
N ARG A 48 4.08 4.25 10.83
CA ARG A 48 4.76 5.37 11.49
C ARG A 48 4.70 5.23 13.01
N ALA A 49 5.49 6.05 13.70
CA ALA A 49 5.53 6.08 15.17
C ALA A 49 4.19 6.49 15.81
N ASP A 50 3.33 7.22 15.09
CA ASP A 50 1.97 7.59 15.52
C ASP A 50 0.92 6.48 15.25
N GLY A 51 1.38 5.30 14.84
CA GLY A 51 0.53 4.15 14.52
C GLY A 51 -0.15 4.21 13.17
N ARG A 52 0.00 5.30 12.40
CA ARG A 52 -0.60 5.45 11.07
C ARG A 52 0.26 4.83 9.98
N PHE A 53 -0.37 4.40 8.89
CA PHE A 53 0.29 3.84 7.73
C PHE A 53 0.54 4.90 6.66
N GLU A 54 1.71 4.86 6.04
CA GLU A 54 2.08 5.68 4.89
C GLU A 54 2.57 4.80 3.73
N ILE A 55 2.48 5.35 2.50
CA ILE A 55 3.01 4.70 1.30
C ILE A 55 4.51 4.93 1.18
N THR A 56 5.27 3.88 0.88
CA THR A 56 6.70 3.97 0.60
C THR A 56 6.97 4.40 -0.84
N ALA A 57 8.22 4.69 -1.20
CA ALA A 57 8.60 4.92 -2.59
C ALA A 57 8.32 3.70 -3.48
N ALA A 58 8.63 2.48 -3.00
CA ALA A 58 8.31 1.24 -3.70
C ALA A 58 6.79 1.05 -3.87
N GLY A 59 6.00 1.39 -2.85
CA GLY A 59 4.54 1.37 -2.93
C GLY A 59 4.00 2.34 -3.98
N ARG A 60 4.60 3.51 -4.14
CA ARG A 60 4.25 4.46 -5.21
C ARG A 60 4.56 3.90 -6.60
N GLY A 61 5.71 3.26 -6.78
CA GLY A 61 6.06 2.58 -8.03
C GLY A 61 5.05 1.48 -8.37
N ARG A 62 4.72 0.64 -7.37
CA ARG A 62 3.72 -0.42 -7.53
C ARG A 62 2.31 0.13 -7.81
N HIS A 63 1.93 1.24 -7.18
CA HIS A 63 0.66 1.92 -7.47
C HIS A 63 0.61 2.44 -8.91
N ALA A 64 1.70 3.03 -9.40
CA ALA A 64 1.78 3.51 -10.76
C ALA A 64 1.62 2.38 -11.79
N SER A 65 2.25 1.22 -11.57
CA SER A 65 2.16 0.08 -12.48
C SER A 65 0.79 -0.63 -12.42
N GLU A 66 0.32 -1.01 -11.23
CA GLU A 66 -0.83 -1.91 -11.07
C GLU A 66 -2.18 -1.20 -11.08
N ILE A 67 -2.21 0.07 -10.66
CA ILE A 67 -3.46 0.80 -10.42
C ILE A 67 -3.63 1.89 -11.47
N LEU A 68 -2.61 2.71 -11.69
CA LEU A 68 -2.67 3.77 -12.72
C LEU A 68 -2.36 3.24 -14.14
N LYS A 69 -1.78 2.03 -14.25
CA LYS A 69 -1.32 1.45 -15.53
C LYS A 69 -0.39 2.39 -16.30
N ARG A 70 0.47 3.12 -15.57
CA ARG A 70 1.49 3.97 -16.20
C ARG A 70 2.65 3.08 -16.69
N PRO A 71 3.14 3.30 -17.92
CA PRO A 71 4.35 2.63 -18.37
C PRO A 71 5.53 3.03 -17.48
N ALA A 72 6.44 2.09 -17.24
CA ALA A 72 7.72 2.40 -16.63
C ALA A 72 8.47 3.38 -17.55
N ALA A 73 9.02 4.45 -16.96
CA ALA A 73 9.82 5.43 -17.67
C ALA A 73 11.21 4.86 -18.02
#